data_AF-A0A3Q1FIZ6-F1
#
_entry.id   AF-A0A3Q1FIZ6-F1
#
_cell.length_a   1.000
_cell.length_b   1.000
_cell.length_c   1.000
_cell.angle_alpha   90.00
_cell.angle_beta   90.00
_cell.angle_gamma   90.00
#
_symmetry.space_group_name_H-M   'P 1'
#
loop_
_entity.id
_entity.type
_entity.pdbx_description
1 polymer ?
#
loop_
_entity_poly.entity_id
_entity_poly.type
_entity_poly.pdbx_seq_one_letter_code
_entity_poly.pdbx_strand_id
1 'polypeptide(L)'
;MFCISYHKMCLFTGVSLDTLVVIQSPDVSVMEGETVNITCCWTEMFERVWVHWRKNGITIRRQVLHNKAQESLKKDTNNCSSLTFPNITRNDSGRYICRVFVEIPLPVERNGTGTLVTWPHTKLLQQWIV
;
A
#
# COMPACT_ATOMS: atom_id res chain seq x y z
N MET A 1 -0.99 -20.43 -16.95
CA MET A 1 -1.13 -19.71 -18.23
C MET A 1 -2.18 -20.44 -19.04
N PHE A 2 -3.43 -20.01 -19.01
CA PHE A 2 -4.48 -20.55 -19.88
C PHE A 2 -5.05 -19.38 -20.66
N CYS A 3 -4.79 -19.35 -21.97
CA CYS A 3 -5.37 -18.39 -22.89
C CYS A 3 -6.50 -19.10 -23.64
N ILE A 4 -7.75 -18.69 -23.40
CA ILE A 4 -8.84 -19.02 -24.31
C ILE A 4 -8.91 -17.87 -25.32
N SER A 5 -8.79 -18.23 -26.59
CA SER A 5 -8.58 -17.36 -27.72
C SER A 5 -9.84 -16.57 -28.11
N TYR A 6 -9.60 -15.34 -28.62
CA TYR A 6 -10.50 -14.49 -29.41
C TYR A 6 -11.36 -13.46 -28.65
N HIS A 7 -10.71 -12.56 -27.92
CA HIS A 7 -10.84 -11.10 -28.08
C HIS A 7 -9.73 -10.49 -27.21
N LYS A 8 -8.83 -9.70 -27.81
CA LYS A 8 -7.64 -9.13 -27.14
C LYS A 8 -8.05 -8.27 -25.94
N MET A 9 -8.15 -8.88 -24.77
CA MET A 9 -8.08 -8.20 -23.49
C MET A 9 -6.95 -8.86 -22.71
N CYS A 10 -5.76 -8.28 -22.82
CA CYS A 10 -4.70 -8.58 -21.86
C CYS A 10 -5.16 -8.02 -20.51
N LEU A 11 -5.54 -8.90 -19.59
CA LEU A 11 -5.69 -8.51 -18.20
C LEU A 11 -4.29 -8.17 -17.68
N PHE A 12 -3.96 -6.88 -17.70
CA PHE A 12 -2.91 -6.37 -16.84
C PHE A 12 -3.37 -6.65 -15.41
N THR A 13 -2.70 -7.55 -14.69
CA THR A 13 -2.81 -7.58 -13.24
C THR A 13 -2.04 -6.38 -12.69
N GLY A 14 -2.53 -5.17 -13.01
CA GLY A 14 -2.23 -4.02 -12.19
C GLY A 14 -2.81 -4.29 -10.82
N VAL A 15 -2.03 -4.08 -9.77
CA VAL A 15 -2.56 -4.08 -8.41
C VAL A 15 -3.60 -2.97 -8.36
N SER A 16 -4.89 -3.33 -8.32
CA SER A 16 -5.95 -2.33 -8.20
C SER A 16 -5.89 -1.74 -6.80
N LEU A 17 -5.82 -0.40 -6.72
CA LEU A 17 -5.92 0.33 -5.46
C LEU A 17 -7.38 0.41 -4.95
N ASP A 18 -8.34 -0.15 -5.70
CA ASP A 18 -9.79 -0.13 -5.38
C ASP A 18 -10.14 -0.95 -4.13
N THR A 19 -9.19 -1.72 -3.59
CA THR A 19 -9.34 -2.56 -2.39
C THR A 19 -8.91 -1.85 -1.10
N LEU A 20 -8.35 -0.63 -1.18
CA LEU A 20 -8.03 0.15 0.01
C LEU A 20 -9.28 0.74 0.67
N VAL A 21 -9.72 0.13 1.76
CA VAL A 21 -10.83 0.63 2.57
C VAL A 21 -10.27 1.31 3.82
N VAL A 22 -10.70 2.54 4.08
CA VAL A 22 -10.35 3.31 5.28
C VAL A 22 -11.55 3.35 6.23
N ILE A 23 -11.33 2.94 7.47
CA ILE A 23 -12.34 2.85 8.53
C ILE A 23 -11.93 3.80 9.65
N GLN A 24 -12.77 4.78 9.96
CA GLN A 24 -12.57 5.71 11.07
C GLN A 24 -13.57 5.45 12.19
N SER A 25 -13.18 5.73 13.43
CA SER A 25 -14.10 5.74 14.57
C SER A 25 -15.31 6.64 14.31
N PRO A 26 -16.50 6.28 14.82
CA PRO A 26 -17.70 7.09 14.66
C PRO A 26 -17.59 8.43 15.42
N ASP A 27 -18.58 9.29 15.22
CA ASP A 27 -18.70 10.55 15.96
C ASP A 27 -18.86 10.28 17.47
N VAL A 28 -18.22 11.12 18.29
CA VAL A 28 -18.22 11.00 19.75
C VAL A 28 -18.58 12.33 20.39
N SER A 29 -19.26 12.28 21.54
CA SER A 29 -19.53 13.42 22.40
C SER A 29 -18.81 13.20 23.73
N VAL A 30 -17.95 14.14 24.12
CA VAL A 30 -17.09 14.04 25.31
C VAL A 30 -17.13 15.35 26.09
N MET A 31 -16.91 15.28 27.40
CA MET A 31 -16.86 16.44 28.29
C MET A 31 -15.47 17.09 28.29
N GLU A 32 -15.41 18.39 28.58
CA GLU A 32 -14.11 19.07 28.75
C GLU A 32 -13.28 18.41 29.84
N GLY A 33 -11.99 18.25 29.62
CA GLY A 33 -11.10 17.53 30.54
C GLY A 33 -10.92 16.05 30.24
N GLU A 34 -11.83 15.44 29.46
CA GLU A 34 -11.75 14.01 29.15
C GLU A 34 -10.71 13.69 28.07
N THR A 35 -10.30 12.43 28.05
CA THR A 35 -9.47 11.88 26.98
C THR A 35 -10.35 11.34 25.85
N VAL A 36 -10.13 11.83 24.63
CA VAL A 36 -10.72 11.24 23.42
C VAL A 36 -9.65 10.63 22.52
N ASN A 37 -9.98 9.51 21.89
CA ASN A 37 -9.11 8.82 20.95
C ASN A 37 -9.88 8.53 19.65
N ILE A 38 -9.46 9.19 18.56
CA ILE A 38 -10.01 8.97 17.21
C ILE A 38 -9.10 7.97 16.50
N THR A 39 -9.64 6.82 16.11
CA THR A 39 -8.88 5.76 15.45
C THR A 39 -9.21 5.71 13.96
N CYS A 40 -8.19 5.51 13.12
CA CYS A 40 -8.32 5.37 11.68
C CYS A 40 -7.51 4.15 11.22
N CYS A 41 -8.18 3.17 10.63
CA CYS A 41 -7.58 1.91 10.19
C CYS A 41 -7.80 1.68 8.70
N TRP A 42 -7.00 0.82 8.08
CA TRP A 42 -7.15 0.45 6.68
C TRP A 42 -6.89 -1.04 6.42
N THR A 43 -7.48 -1.57 5.35
CA THR A 43 -7.53 -3.02 5.09
C THR A 43 -6.23 -3.65 4.62
N GLU A 44 -5.39 -2.89 3.89
CA GLU A 44 -4.21 -3.46 3.21
C GLU A 44 -2.88 -3.02 3.81
N MET A 45 -1.90 -3.92 3.79
CA MET A 45 -0.54 -3.60 4.21
C MET A 45 0.26 -3.06 3.03
N PHE A 46 0.75 -1.84 3.16
CA PHE A 46 1.69 -1.25 2.21
C PHE A 46 3.01 -0.94 2.89
N GLU A 47 4.11 -1.01 2.14
CA GLU A 47 5.45 -0.72 2.66
C GLU A 47 5.54 0.67 3.29
N ARG A 48 4.82 1.64 2.70
CA ARG A 48 4.79 3.01 3.17
C ARG A 48 3.42 3.63 2.98
N VAL A 49 2.87 4.09 4.10
CA VAL A 49 1.56 4.73 4.19
C VAL A 49 1.69 6.11 4.81
N TRP A 50 1.10 7.12 4.18
CA TRP A 50 0.97 8.47 4.70
C TRP A 50 -0.41 8.65 5.32
N VAL A 51 -0.48 9.11 6.56
CA VAL A 51 -1.73 9.43 7.25
C VAL A 51 -1.77 10.92 7.55
N HIS A 52 -2.77 11.61 6.99
CA HIS A 52 -3.02 13.04 7.22
C HIS A 52 -4.31 13.22 8.00
N TRP A 53 -4.20 13.72 9.22
CA TRP A 53 -5.36 14.14 10.02
C TRP A 53 -5.74 15.56 9.67
N ARG A 54 -7.03 15.77 9.38
CA ARG A 54 -7.60 17.08 9.09
C ARG A 54 -8.68 17.43 10.09
N LYS A 55 -8.69 18.68 10.55
CA LYS A 55 -9.76 19.29 11.32
C LYS A 55 -10.40 20.38 10.49
N ASN A 56 -11.71 20.30 10.25
CA ASN A 56 -12.46 21.29 9.45
C ASN A 56 -11.79 21.57 8.08
N GLY A 57 -11.25 20.52 7.45
CA GLY A 57 -10.56 20.61 6.15
C GLY A 57 -9.07 20.96 6.19
N ILE A 58 -8.56 21.45 7.33
CA ILE A 58 -7.16 21.86 7.52
C ILE A 58 -6.34 20.70 8.07
N THR A 59 -5.19 20.39 7.47
CA THR A 59 -4.27 19.36 7.97
C THR A 59 -3.63 19.80 9.28
N ILE A 60 -3.85 19.02 10.34
CA ILE A 60 -3.31 19.29 11.69
C ILE A 60 -2.16 18.35 12.05
N ARG A 61 -2.07 17.17 11.40
CA ARG A 61 -1.01 16.19 11.64
C ARG A 61 -0.73 15.39 10.37
N ARG A 62 0.55 15.15 10.09
CA ARG A 62 1.02 14.25 9.03
C ARG A 62 1.90 13.17 9.65
N GLN A 63 1.70 11.93 9.25
CA GLN A 63 2.45 10.79 9.73
C GLN A 63 2.81 9.89 8.55
N VAL A 64 3.98 9.26 8.64
CA VAL A 64 4.41 8.20 7.71
C VAL A 64 4.57 6.94 8.54
N LEU A 65 3.96 5.87 8.06
CA LEU A 65 4.04 4.55 8.65
C LEU A 65 4.76 3.64 7.67
N HIS A 66 5.84 3.03 8.14
CA HIS A 66 6.61 2.06 7.38
C HIS A 66 6.29 0.66 7.90
N ASN A 67 5.69 -0.18 7.06
CA ASN A 67 5.52 -1.58 7.38
C ASN A 67 6.79 -2.32 6.96
N LYS A 68 7.61 -2.72 7.93
CA LYS A 68 8.76 -3.58 7.67
C LYS A 68 8.23 -4.98 7.33
N ALA A 69 8.28 -5.34 6.06
CA ALA A 69 7.79 -6.63 5.57
C ALA A 69 8.65 -7.85 5.98
N GLN A 70 9.61 -7.73 6.89
CA GLN A 70 10.47 -8.85 7.25
C GLN A 70 10.72 -8.98 8.74
N GLU A 71 10.50 -10.22 9.16
CA GLU A 71 10.94 -10.91 10.37
C GLU A 71 10.14 -10.71 11.65
N SER A 72 9.54 -11.83 12.05
CA SER A 72 9.03 -12.21 13.36
C SER A 72 7.66 -11.66 13.78
N LEU A 73 6.68 -12.59 13.77
CA LEU A 73 5.77 -12.81 14.90
C LEU A 73 5.25 -11.55 15.62
N LYS A 74 4.52 -10.67 14.93
CA LYS A 74 3.52 -9.82 15.61
C LYS A 74 2.25 -9.74 14.77
N LYS A 75 1.29 -10.56 15.19
CA LYS A 75 -0.07 -10.71 14.67
C LYS A 75 -0.94 -9.44 14.87
N ASP A 76 -0.39 -8.34 15.40
CA ASP A 76 -1.17 -7.19 15.87
C ASP A 76 -0.56 -5.82 15.48
N THR A 77 0.14 -5.70 14.34
CA THR A 77 0.31 -4.36 13.75
C THR A 77 -0.92 -4.05 12.92
N ASN A 78 -2.03 -3.79 13.61
CA ASN A 78 -3.22 -3.27 12.95
C ASN A 78 -2.81 -2.00 12.20
N ASN A 79 -3.08 -1.99 10.91
CA ASN A 79 -2.94 -0.89 9.96
C ASN A 79 -3.77 0.30 10.44
N CYS A 80 -3.35 0.97 11.51
CA CYS A 80 -4.12 2.00 12.18
C CYS A 80 -3.24 3.16 12.64
N SER A 81 -3.84 4.34 12.66
CA SER A 81 -3.33 5.53 13.30
C SER A 81 -4.36 6.07 14.28
N SER A 82 -3.89 6.66 15.36
CA SER A 82 -4.72 7.26 16.40
C SER A 82 -4.37 8.73 16.60
N LEU A 83 -5.42 9.55 16.72
CA LEU A 83 -5.35 10.93 17.14
C LEU A 83 -5.97 11.06 18.53
N THR A 84 -5.12 11.25 19.52
CA THR A 84 -5.51 11.27 20.94
C THR A 84 -5.40 12.69 21.50
N PHE A 85 -6.44 13.12 22.20
CA PHE A 85 -6.48 14.35 22.98
C PHE A 85 -6.70 13.97 24.45
N PRO A 86 -5.69 14.06 25.33
CA PRO A 86 -5.80 13.61 26.71
C PRO A 86 -6.66 14.52 27.60
N ASN A 87 -6.79 15.80 27.22
CA ASN A 87 -7.58 16.80 27.93
C ASN A 87 -8.25 17.68 26.86
N ILE A 88 -9.46 17.28 26.44
CA ILE A 88 -10.17 17.96 25.35
C ILE A 88 -10.79 19.28 25.83
N THR A 89 -10.77 20.29 24.97
CA THR A 89 -11.34 21.62 25.22
C THR A 89 -12.43 21.96 24.20
N ARG A 90 -13.26 22.99 24.45
CA ARG A 90 -14.24 23.46 23.43
C ARG A 90 -13.60 23.78 22.09
N ASN A 91 -12.38 24.32 22.09
CA ASN A 91 -11.68 24.70 20.88
C ASN A 91 -11.32 23.48 20.02
N ASP A 92 -11.24 22.29 20.61
CA ASP A 92 -10.97 21.04 19.89
C ASP A 92 -12.19 20.52 19.12
N SER A 93 -13.38 21.09 19.33
CA SER A 93 -14.57 20.74 18.57
C SER A 93 -14.37 20.95 17.08
N GLY A 94 -14.83 20.01 16.27
CA GLY A 94 -14.76 20.09 14.82
C GLY A 94 -14.87 18.73 14.14
N ARG A 95 -14.93 18.75 12.81
CA ARG A 95 -14.95 17.54 11.99
C ARG A 95 -13.53 17.05 11.74
N TYR A 96 -13.21 15.88 12.28
CA TYR A 96 -11.93 15.22 12.06
C TYR A 96 -12.01 14.19 10.93
N ILE A 97 -11.09 14.27 9.98
CA ILE A 97 -10.99 13.34 8.84
C ILE A 97 -9.56 12.84 8.72
N CYS A 98 -9.40 11.52 8.80
CA CYS A 98 -8.20 10.80 8.42
C CYS A 98 -8.15 10.63 6.91
N ARG A 99 -7.04 11.01 6.28
CA ARG A 99 -6.74 10.69 4.88
C ARG A 99 -5.53 9.78 4.81
N VAL A 100 -5.70 8.60 4.23
CA VAL A 100 -4.65 7.62 4.02
C VAL A 100 -4.19 7.69 2.57
N PHE A 101 -2.89 7.84 2.34
CA PHE A 101 -2.27 7.78 1.02
C PHE A 101 -1.22 6.69 1.03
N VAL A 102 -1.23 5.84 0.01
CA VAL A 102 -0.25 4.79 -0.15
C VAL A 102 0.79 5.26 -1.15
N GLU A 103 2.06 5.15 -0.79
CA GLU A 103 3.12 5.28 -1.76
C GLU A 103 3.23 3.92 -2.49
N ILE A 104 2.71 3.85 -3.72
CA ILE A 104 2.84 2.67 -4.57
C ILE A 104 4.33 2.50 -4.88
N PRO A 105 4.95 1.31 -4.69
CA PRO A 105 6.36 1.16 -5.01
C PRO A 105 6.60 1.42 -6.51
N LEU A 106 7.57 2.30 -6.77
CA LEU A 106 8.08 2.64 -8.11
C LEU A 106 8.73 1.39 -8.78
N PRO A 107 8.90 1.40 -10.12
CA PRO A 107 9.10 0.20 -10.91
C PRO A 107 10.31 -0.62 -10.49
N VAL A 108 10.12 -1.94 -10.37
CA VAL A 108 11.16 -2.90 -10.07
C VAL A 108 11.73 -3.43 -11.38
N GLU A 109 12.99 -3.12 -11.67
CA GLU A 109 13.73 -3.69 -12.81
C GLU A 109 14.58 -4.88 -12.34
N ARG A 110 14.58 -5.96 -13.14
CA ARG A 110 15.33 -7.20 -12.88
C ARG A 110 15.95 -7.70 -14.16
N ASN A 111 17.26 -7.95 -14.12
CA ASN A 111 17.99 -8.53 -15.23
C ASN A 111 18.08 -10.05 -15.08
N GLY A 112 17.91 -10.77 -16.20
CA GLY A 112 18.21 -12.20 -16.27
C GLY A 112 19.72 -12.47 -16.28
N THR A 113 20.10 -13.74 -16.11
CA THR A 113 21.51 -14.19 -16.13
C THR A 113 22.23 -14.04 -17.47
N GLY A 114 21.50 -13.67 -18.53
CA GLY A 114 22.01 -13.63 -19.89
C GLY A 114 22.07 -15.03 -20.51
N THR A 115 22.00 -15.09 -21.84
CA THR A 115 22.10 -16.35 -22.59
C THR A 115 23.10 -16.16 -23.72
N LEU A 116 24.13 -16.99 -23.74
CA LEU A 116 25.12 -17.01 -24.81
C LEU A 116 24.56 -17.81 -25.99
N VAL A 117 24.34 -17.15 -27.13
CA VAL A 117 23.93 -17.82 -28.37
C VAL A 117 25.16 -18.02 -29.24
N THR A 118 25.54 -19.28 -29.44
CA THR A 118 26.61 -19.66 -30.37
C THR A 118 26.05 -20.48 -31.52
N TRP A 119 26.63 -20.30 -32.70
CA TRP A 119 26.41 -21.18 -33.82
C TRP A 119 27.62 -22.12 -33.92
N PRO A 120 27.43 -23.46 -33.95
CA PRO A 120 28.55 -24.37 -34.11
C PRO A 120 28.99 -24.40 -35.59
N HIS A 121 30.25 -24.08 -35.84
CA HIS A 121 30.86 -24.14 -37.19
C HIS A 121 30.81 -25.52 -37.85
N THR A 122 30.57 -26.58 -37.07
CA THR A 122 30.59 -27.96 -37.53
C THR A 122 29.29 -28.45 -38.17
N LYS A 123 28.17 -27.71 -38.07
CA LYS A 123 26.90 -28.14 -38.69
C LYS A 123 26.92 -28.11 -40.23
N LEU A 124 27.77 -27.27 -40.84
CA LEU A 124 27.91 -27.25 -42.30
C LEU A 124 28.56 -28.55 -42.81
N LEU A 125 29.47 -29.18 -42.07
CA LEU A 125 30.15 -30.40 -42.51
C LEU A 125 29.28 -31.66 -42.44
N GLN A 126 28.23 -31.68 -41.61
CA GLN A 126 27.30 -32.81 -41.55
C GLN A 126 26.23 -32.80 -42.66
N GLN A 127 26.10 -31.72 -43.42
CA GLN A 127 25.17 -31.63 -44.56
C GLN A 127 25.80 -31.97 -45.91
N TRP A 128 27.12 -32.18 -45.99
CA TRP A 128 27.84 -32.51 -47.23
C TRP A 128 28.47 -33.91 -47.25
N ILE A 129 28.14 -34.77 -46.28
CA ILE A 129 28.58 -36.17 -46.27
C ILE A 129 27.34 -37.07 -46.29
N VAL A 130 26.76 -37.21 -47.48
CA VAL A 130 25.88 -38.32 -47.90
C VAL A 130 26.45 -38.86 -49.20
#